data_AF-R9JNR5-F1
#
_entry.id   AF-R9JNR5-F1
#
_cell.length_a   1.000
_cell.length_b   1.000
_cell.length_c   1.000
_cell.angle_alpha   90.00
_cell.angle_beta   90.00
_cell.angle_gamma   90.00
#
_symmetry.space_group_name_H-M   'P 1'
#
loop_
_entity.id
_entity.type
_entity.pdbx_description
1 polymer ?
#
loop_
_entity_poly.entity_id
_entity_poly.type
_entity_poly.pdbx_seq_one_letter_code
_entity_poly.pdbx_strand_id
1 'polypeptide(L)'
;MLWNYYLEIGTNALEAVIVVGNTDVPKQLKKRIKVYFGFEELCQDLKYILLSAYRSHKKTVNFSATLANAIVILSKIRCCPGITTVQLSEELEISQRSVQRYIATLTAAGEWIEYDKILRGWKLTDGKSVLWGDW
;
A
#
# COMPACT_ATOMS: atom_id res chain seq x y z
N MET A 1 -9.39 -2.25 -33.60
CA MET A 1 -10.19 -1.46 -32.63
C MET A 1 -9.77 -1.75 -31.20
N LEU A 2 -9.82 -3.00 -30.72
CA LEU A 2 -9.38 -3.38 -29.36
C LEU A 2 -7.93 -3.00 -29.03
N TRP A 3 -6.98 -3.29 -29.92
CA TRP A 3 -5.57 -2.97 -29.67
C TRP A 3 -5.27 -1.47 -29.66
N ASN A 4 -5.98 -0.68 -30.47
CA ASN A 4 -5.79 0.77 -30.50
C ASN A 4 -6.17 1.38 -29.15
N TYR A 5 -7.28 0.91 -28.56
CA TYR A 5 -7.67 1.29 -27.21
C TYR A 5 -6.57 0.98 -26.18
N TYR A 6 -6.02 -0.25 -26.17
CA TYR A 6 -4.94 -0.62 -25.24
C TYR A 6 -3.60 0.09 -25.50
N LEU A 7 -3.34 0.51 -26.73
CA LEU A 7 -2.20 1.35 -27.08
C LEU A 7 -2.37 2.77 -26.53
N GLU A 8 -3.58 3.33 -26.61
CA GLU A 8 -3.91 4.68 -26.12
C GLU A 8 -3.86 4.75 -24.59
N ILE A 9 -4.51 3.83 -23.87
CA ILE A 9 -4.54 3.87 -22.39
C ILE A 9 -3.20 3.47 -21.75
N GLY A 10 -2.34 2.78 -22.50
CA GLY A 10 -0.98 2.48 -22.07
C GLY A 10 -0.92 1.65 -20.77
N THR A 11 -0.09 2.08 -19.82
CA THR A 11 0.08 1.43 -18.50
C THR A 11 -1.06 1.71 -17.54
N ASN A 12 -2.00 2.59 -17.91
CA ASN A 12 -3.08 3.01 -17.03
C ASN A 12 -4.26 2.02 -17.04
N ALA A 13 -4.21 0.99 -17.89
CA ALA A 13 -5.14 -0.13 -17.84
C ALA A 13 -5.01 -0.86 -16.49
N LEU A 14 -6.04 -0.77 -15.66
CA LEU A 14 -6.10 -1.44 -14.36
C LEU A 14 -6.45 -2.93 -14.48
N GLU A 15 -6.97 -3.34 -15.63
CA GLU A 15 -7.46 -4.69 -15.89
C GLU A 15 -6.39 -5.63 -16.44
N ALA A 16 -6.48 -6.91 -16.07
CA ALA A 16 -5.68 -7.96 -16.67
C ALA A 16 -6.39 -8.50 -17.91
N VAL A 17 -5.75 -8.37 -19.08
CA VAL A 17 -6.32 -8.81 -20.36
C VAL A 17 -5.74 -10.17 -20.73
N ILE A 18 -6.64 -11.12 -20.96
CA ILE A 18 -6.31 -12.49 -21.39
C ILE A 18 -7.02 -12.76 -22.71
N VAL A 19 -6.28 -13.26 -23.69
CA VAL A 19 -6.78 -13.62 -25.01
C VAL A 19 -6.54 -15.11 -25.20
N VAL A 20 -7.57 -15.83 -25.65
CA VAL A 20 -7.48 -17.27 -25.96
C VAL A 20 -7.70 -17.46 -27.45
N GLY A 21 -6.85 -18.24 -28.09
CA GLY A 21 -6.85 -18.51 -29.52
C GLY A 21 -5.70 -17.81 -30.26
N ASN A 22 -5.55 -18.15 -31.54
CA ASN A 22 -4.52 -17.59 -32.42
C ASN A 22 -4.84 -16.15 -32.79
N THR A 23 -4.42 -15.21 -31.94
CA THR A 23 -4.61 -13.77 -32.16
C THR A 23 -3.26 -13.07 -32.20
N ASP A 24 -3.03 -12.26 -33.24
CA ASP A 24 -1.78 -11.53 -33.38
C ASP A 24 -1.82 -10.21 -32.59
N VAL A 25 -1.31 -10.26 -31.36
CA VAL A 25 -1.22 -9.10 -30.46
C VAL A 25 -0.01 -8.23 -30.86
N PRO A 26 -0.17 -6.90 -31.03
CA PRO A 26 0.94 -6.01 -31.33
C PRO A 26 2.10 -6.15 -30.35
N LYS A 27 3.34 -6.08 -30.86
CA LYS A 27 4.56 -6.27 -30.05
C LYS A 27 4.61 -5.36 -28.81
N GLN A 28 4.08 -4.14 -28.90
CA GLN A 28 4.04 -3.21 -27.76
C GLN A 28 3.12 -3.70 -26.62
N LEU A 29 2.09 -4.49 -26.95
CA LEU A 29 1.10 -4.99 -25.99
C LEU A 29 1.42 -6.40 -25.47
N LYS A 30 2.30 -7.16 -26.13
CA LYS A 30 2.65 -8.55 -25.73
C LYS A 30 3.17 -8.70 -24.30
N LYS A 31 3.74 -7.65 -23.70
CA LYS A 31 4.18 -7.67 -22.29
C LYS A 31 3.02 -7.53 -21.29
N ARG A 32 1.87 -7.04 -21.73
CA ARG A 32 0.71 -6.71 -20.88
C ARG A 32 -0.46 -7.67 -21.08
N ILE A 33 -0.66 -8.12 -22.31
CA ILE A 33 -1.74 -9.02 -22.68
C ILE A 33 -1.20 -10.44 -22.70
N LYS A 34 -1.81 -11.32 -21.90
CA LYS A 34 -1.47 -12.75 -21.90
C LYS A 34 -2.25 -13.43 -23.02
N VAL A 35 -1.55 -14.15 -23.88
CA VAL A 35 -2.15 -14.88 -25.00
C VAL A 35 -1.94 -16.36 -24.76
N TYR A 36 -3.02 -17.12 -24.85
CA TYR A 36 -3.04 -18.57 -24.73
C TYR A 36 -3.56 -19.17 -26.03
N PHE A 37 -3.02 -20.29 -26.46
CA PHE A 37 -3.43 -20.93 -27.71
C PHE A 37 -4.83 -21.55 -27.61
N GLY A 38 -5.17 -22.09 -26.43
CA GLY A 38 -6.44 -22.75 -26.15
C GLY A 38 -6.88 -22.61 -24.69
N PHE A 39 -8.12 -23.01 -24.41
CA PHE A 39 -8.68 -22.88 -23.08
C PHE A 39 -8.01 -23.83 -22.08
N GLU A 40 -7.55 -25.00 -22.56
CA GLU A 40 -6.81 -25.98 -21.78
C GLU A 40 -5.50 -25.39 -21.22
N GLU A 41 -4.77 -24.63 -22.04
CA GLU A 41 -3.54 -23.95 -21.63
C GLU A 41 -3.83 -22.86 -20.60
N LEU A 42 -4.87 -22.05 -20.83
CA LEU A 42 -5.31 -21.06 -19.85
C LEU A 42 -5.68 -21.70 -18.52
N CYS A 43 -6.40 -22.83 -18.52
CA CYS A 43 -6.82 -23.53 -17.30
C CYS A 43 -5.64 -23.95 -16.41
N GLN A 44 -4.50 -24.32 -17.00
CA GLN A 44 -3.30 -24.68 -16.25
C GLN A 44 -2.73 -23.48 -15.48
N ASP A 45 -2.81 -22.29 -16.07
CA ASP A 45 -2.23 -21.06 -15.52
C ASP A 45 -3.21 -20.20 -14.72
N LEU A 46 -4.52 -20.39 -14.92
CA LEU A 46 -5.57 -19.50 -14.42
C LEU A 46 -5.45 -19.26 -12.91
N LYS A 47 -5.18 -20.32 -12.14
CA LYS A 47 -4.95 -20.24 -10.69
C LYS A 47 -3.84 -19.25 -10.36
N TYR A 48 -2.71 -19.31 -11.07
CA TYR A 48 -1.56 -18.45 -10.81
C TYR A 48 -1.82 -17.01 -11.24
N ILE A 49 -2.55 -16.80 -12.34
CA ILE A 49 -2.97 -15.47 -12.78
C ILE A 49 -3.82 -14.80 -11.69
N LEU A 50 -4.85 -15.51 -11.21
CA LEU A 50 -5.74 -15.00 -10.15
C LEU A 50 -4.99 -14.76 -8.84
N LEU A 51 -4.10 -15.67 -8.43
CA LEU A 51 -3.28 -15.49 -7.24
C LEU A 51 -2.36 -14.27 -7.35
N SER A 52 -1.76 -14.04 -8.51
CA SER A 52 -0.90 -12.88 -8.76
C SER A 52 -1.71 -11.58 -8.69
N ALA A 53 -2.87 -11.53 -9.34
CA ALA A 53 -3.77 -10.38 -9.30
C ALA A 53 -4.22 -10.06 -7.87
N TYR A 54 -4.65 -11.10 -7.13
CA TYR A 54 -5.04 -10.97 -5.73
C TYR A 54 -3.89 -10.45 -4.85
N ARG A 55 -2.68 -11.00 -5.00
CA ARG A 55 -1.49 -10.54 -4.24
C ARG A 55 -1.14 -9.09 -4.55
N SER A 56 -1.19 -8.70 -5.83
CA SER A 56 -0.92 -7.32 -6.26
C SER A 56 -1.93 -6.35 -5.67
N HIS A 57 -3.24 -6.64 -5.81
CA HIS A 57 -4.30 -5.84 -5.23
C HIS A 57 -4.15 -5.71 -3.71
N LYS A 58 -3.94 -6.84 -3.02
CA LYS A 58 -3.69 -6.86 -1.57
C LYS A 58 -2.47 -6.01 -1.18
N LYS A 59 -1.39 -6.07 -1.96
CA LYS A 59 -0.18 -5.25 -1.72
C LYS A 59 -0.48 -3.76 -1.83
N THR A 60 -1.19 -3.34 -2.88
CA THR A 60 -1.56 -1.93 -3.08
C THR A 60 -2.47 -1.41 -1.98
N VAL A 61 -3.55 -2.14 -1.66
CA VAL A 61 -4.48 -1.76 -0.59
C VAL A 61 -3.75 -1.71 0.76
N ASN A 62 -2.94 -2.72 1.06
CA ASN A 62 -2.18 -2.76 2.30
C ASN A 62 -1.14 -1.62 2.39
N PHE A 63 -0.51 -1.25 1.27
CA PHE A 63 0.45 -0.15 1.23
C PHE A 63 -0.22 1.18 1.55
N SER A 64 -1.33 1.50 0.88
CA SER A 64 -2.08 2.73 1.14
C SER A 64 -2.57 2.80 2.58
N ALA A 65 -3.14 1.72 3.11
CA ALA A 65 -3.58 1.65 4.50
C ALA A 65 -2.41 1.78 5.49
N THR A 66 -1.26 1.17 5.20
CA THR A 66 -0.05 1.29 6.04
C THR A 66 0.43 2.73 6.11
N LEU A 67 0.55 3.39 4.95
CA LEU A 67 1.02 4.77 4.87
C LEU A 67 0.06 5.74 5.55
N ALA A 68 -1.24 5.59 5.29
CA ALA A 68 -2.28 6.40 5.93
C ALA A 68 -2.23 6.28 7.46
N ASN A 69 -2.16 5.06 7.99
CA ASN A 69 -2.07 4.82 9.43
C ASN A 69 -0.81 5.45 10.03
N ALA A 70 0.34 5.31 9.38
CA ALA A 70 1.58 5.91 9.88
C ALA A 70 1.51 7.45 9.94
N ILE A 71 1.00 8.10 8.89
CA ILE A 71 0.85 9.56 8.83
C ILE A 71 -0.16 10.04 9.90
N VAL A 72 -1.29 9.36 10.05
CA VAL A 72 -2.30 9.72 11.05
C VAL A 72 -1.76 9.58 12.47
N ILE A 73 -1.05 8.48 12.77
CA ILE A 73 -0.41 8.29 14.08
C ILE A 73 0.57 9.42 14.37
N LEU A 74 1.44 9.75 13.42
CA LEU A 74 2.41 10.82 13.58
C LEU A 74 1.71 12.18 13.84
N SER A 75 0.70 12.50 13.03
CA SER A 75 -0.10 13.71 13.18
C SER A 75 -0.77 13.80 14.55
N LYS A 76 -1.33 12.68 15.05
CA LYS A 76 -1.95 12.61 16.37
C LYS A 76 -0.95 12.81 17.51
N ILE A 77 0.24 12.20 17.41
CA ILE A 77 1.31 12.39 18.40
C ILE A 77 1.77 13.85 18.44
N ARG A 78 1.84 14.52 17.29
CA ARG A 78 2.18 15.93 17.17
C ARG A 78 1.11 16.84 17.79
N CYS A 79 -0.15 16.64 17.41
CA CYS A 79 -1.26 17.50 17.81
C CYS A 79 -1.73 17.26 19.25
N CYS A 80 -1.52 16.06 19.79
CA CYS A 80 -1.96 15.65 21.12
C CYS A 80 -0.81 14.98 21.90
N PRO A 81 0.19 15.74 22.37
CA PRO A 81 1.25 15.20 23.23
C PRO A 81 0.66 14.48 24.45
N GLY A 82 1.10 13.25 24.70
CA GLY A 82 0.54 12.38 25.73
C GLY A 82 -0.52 11.40 25.23
N ILE A 83 -0.81 11.35 23.93
CA ILE A 83 -1.72 10.33 23.38
C ILE A 83 -1.16 8.92 23.59
N THR A 84 -1.99 8.01 24.07
CA THR A 84 -1.57 6.66 24.40
C THR A 84 -1.69 5.70 23.21
N THR A 85 -0.96 4.58 23.27
CA THR A 85 -1.12 3.47 22.30
C THR A 85 -2.56 2.93 22.29
N VAL A 86 -3.25 2.94 23.43
CA VAL A 86 -4.64 2.47 23.56
C VAL A 86 -5.57 3.40 22.79
N GLN A 87 -5.48 4.71 23.01
CA GLN A 87 -6.30 5.71 22.31
C GLN A 87 -6.06 5.66 20.80
N LEU A 88 -4.80 5.57 20.35
CA LEU A 88 -4.47 5.40 18.94
C LEU A 88 -5.07 4.10 18.36
N SER A 89 -5.01 3.01 19.12
CA SER A 89 -5.54 1.71 18.70
C SER A 89 -7.05 1.72 18.53
N GLU A 90 -7.76 2.37 19.45
CA GLU A 90 -9.22 2.53 19.42
C GLU A 90 -9.65 3.46 18.27
N GLU A 91 -8.99 4.61 18.11
CA GLU A 91 -9.36 5.59 17.08
C GLU A 91 -9.10 5.10 15.65
N LEU A 92 -8.01 4.36 15.44
CA LEU A 92 -7.64 3.82 14.12
C LEU A 92 -8.22 2.41 13.85
N GLU A 93 -8.93 1.83 14.82
CA GLU A 93 -9.45 0.45 14.76
C GLU A 93 -8.39 -0.60 14.36
N ILE A 94 -7.15 -0.42 14.84
CA ILE A 94 -6.02 -1.32 14.61
C ILE A 94 -5.47 -1.85 15.93
N SER A 95 -4.78 -2.98 15.92
CA SER A 95 -4.18 -3.50 17.15
C SER A 95 -3.12 -2.56 17.73
N GLN A 96 -3.00 -2.52 19.06
CA GLN A 96 -1.93 -1.79 19.76
C GLN A 96 -0.52 -2.19 19.27
N ARG A 97 -0.34 -3.47 18.90
CA ARG A 97 0.90 -3.97 18.30
C ARG A 97 1.18 -3.31 16.95
N SER A 98 0.16 -3.10 16.12
CA SER A 98 0.30 -2.37 14.86
C SER A 98 0.68 -0.91 15.11
N VAL A 99 0.03 -0.24 16.08
CA VAL A 99 0.39 1.14 16.49
C VAL A 99 1.87 1.22 16.86
N GLN A 100 2.35 0.35 17.76
CA GLN A 100 3.75 0.32 18.17
C GLN A 100 4.71 0.08 16.99
N ARG A 101 4.34 -0.79 16.05
CA ARG A 101 5.15 -1.02 14.84
C ARG A 101 5.22 0.23 13.95
N TYR A 102 4.13 0.97 13.81
CA TYR A 102 4.13 2.22 13.05
C TYR A 102 4.97 3.28 13.73
N ILE A 103 4.86 3.44 15.06
CA ILE A 103 5.71 4.36 15.83
C ILE A 103 7.19 4.00 15.64
N ALA A 104 7.56 2.73 15.80
CA ALA A 104 8.95 2.28 15.58
C ALA A 104 9.44 2.55 14.14
N THR A 105 8.56 2.40 13.15
CA THR A 105 8.89 2.69 11.74
C THR A 105 9.13 4.19 11.53
N LEU A 106 8.28 5.05 12.11
CA LEU A 106 8.43 6.50 12.07
C LEU A 106 9.72 6.96 12.75
N THR A 107 10.02 6.43 13.94
CA THR A 107 11.29 6.71 14.63
C THR A 107 12.49 6.29 13.78
N ALA A 108 12.44 5.12 13.14
CA ALA A 108 13.50 4.66 12.23
C ALA A 108 13.63 5.53 10.97
N ALA A 109 12.54 6.18 10.54
CA ALA A 109 12.54 7.17 9.45
C ALA A 109 13.08 8.55 9.88
N GLY A 110 13.43 8.72 11.16
CA GLY A 110 14.00 9.94 11.70
C GLY A 110 13.02 10.82 12.46
N GLU A 111 11.79 10.37 12.73
CA GLU A 111 10.85 11.11 13.58
C GLU A 111 11.28 11.07 15.05
N TRP A 112 11.28 12.23 15.72
CA TRP A 112 11.75 12.35 17.10
C TRP A 112 10.60 12.02 18.05
N ILE A 113 10.15 10.76 18.06
CA ILE A 113 9.03 10.31 18.90
C ILE A 113 9.58 9.67 20.17
N GLU A 114 9.07 10.09 21.32
CA GLU A 114 9.40 9.50 22.62
C GLU A 114 8.16 9.22 23.47
N TYR A 115 8.30 8.29 24.41
CA TYR A 115 7.28 8.05 25.43
C TYR A 115 7.54 8.93 26.65
N ASP A 116 6.65 9.88 26.90
CA ASP A 116 6.71 10.78 28.04
C ASP A 116 6.12 10.10 29.28
N LYS A 117 6.95 9.94 30.33
CA LYS A 117 6.56 9.27 31.58
C LYS A 117 5.63 10.12 32.45
N ILE A 118 5.64 11.44 32.30
CA ILE A 118 4.79 12.37 33.05
C ILE A 118 3.40 12.38 32.42
N LEU A 119 3.33 12.54 31.10
CA LEU A 119 2.07 12.50 30.34
C LEU A 119 1.51 11.08 30.18
N ARG A 120 2.36 10.06 30.39
CA ARG A 120 2.05 8.62 30.19
C ARG A 120 1.60 8.30 28.76
N GLY A 121 2.21 8.96 27.77
CA GLY A 121 1.88 8.77 26.36
C GLY A 121 2.97 9.26 25.42
N TRP A 122 2.68 9.22 24.13
CA TRP A 122 3.62 9.57 23.07
C TRP A 122 3.62 11.07 22.80
N LYS A 123 4.79 11.61 22.48
CA LYS A 123 4.96 12.98 22.00
C LYS A 123 6.12 13.07 21.01
N LEU A 124 6.21 14.20 20.32
CA LEU A 124 7.43 14.58 19.63
C LEU A 124 8.40 15.26 20.61
N THR A 125 9.66 14.86 20.61
CA THR A 125 10.75 15.58 21.28
C THR A 125 10.90 16.94 20.60
N ASP A 126 10.82 18.01 21.39
CA ASP A 126 10.86 19.41 20.94
C ASP A 126 9.83 19.78 19.84
N GLY A 127 8.78 18.98 19.64
CA GLY A 127 7.81 19.20 18.57
C GLY A 127 8.34 18.94 17.16
N LYS A 128 9.56 18.38 17.03
CA LYS A 128 10.27 18.22 15.75
C LYS A 128 9.76 17.02 14.97
N SER A 129 9.66 17.19 13.65
CA SER A 129 9.24 16.15 12.73
C SER A 129 9.83 16.34 11.34
N VAL A 130 10.40 15.27 10.82
CA VAL A 130 11.04 15.24 9.49
C VAL A 130 9.99 15.42 8.41
N LEU A 131 8.80 14.82 8.57
CA LEU A 131 7.72 14.92 7.59
C LEU A 131 7.26 16.37 7.33
N TRP A 132 7.30 17.23 8.35
CA TRP A 132 6.94 18.66 8.23
C TRP A 132 8.15 19.59 8.07
N GLY A 133 9.37 19.04 7.99
CA GLY A 133 10.59 19.83 7.81
C GLY A 133 11.03 20.62 9.04
N ASP A 134 10.59 20.21 10.24
CA ASP A 134 11.05 20.80 11.50
C ASP A 134 12.36 20.13 11.92
N TRP A 135 13.46 20.90 12.00
CA TRP A 135 14.81 20.41 12.34
C TRP A 135 15.32 20.95 13.68
#